data_AF-A0A2E3BEM1-F1
#
_entry.id   AF-A0A2E3BEM1-F1
#
_cell.length_a   1.000
_cell.length_b   1.000
_cell.length_c   1.000
_cell.angle_alpha   90.00
_cell.angle_beta   90.00
_cell.angle_gamma   90.00
#
_symmetry.space_group_name_H-M   'P 1'
#
loop_
_entity.id
_entity.type
_entity.pdbx_description
1 polymer ?
#
loop_
_entity_poly.entity_id
_entity_poly.type
_entity_poly.pdbx_seq_one_letter_code
_entity_poly.pdbx_strand_id
1 'polypeptide(L)' 'MKNVIVIALASLALSGCASNFTSIEESKDGASFYLTEVWYGPFNVTGTLYECDAESKTKMTCSEKSD' A
#
# COMPACT_ATOMS: atom_id res chain seq x y z
N MET A 1 0.57 -35.39 -14.64
CA MET A 1 -0.44 -34.79 -13.75
C MET A 1 0.14 -34.07 -12.52
N LYS A 2 1.29 -34.49 -11.95
CA LYS A 2 1.94 -33.80 -10.81
C LYS A 2 2.36 -32.35 -11.09
N ASN A 3 2.78 -32.02 -12.32
CA ASN A 3 3.37 -30.71 -12.63
C ASN A 3 2.34 -29.57 -12.75
N VAL A 4 1.06 -29.88 -13.01
CA VAL A 4 0.01 -28.86 -13.19
C VAL A 4 -0.41 -28.23 -11.86
N ILE A 5 -0.39 -29.03 -10.77
CA ILE A 5 -0.76 -28.57 -9.43
C ILE A 5 0.28 -27.57 -8.89
N VAL A 6 1.57 -27.80 -9.13
CA VAL A 6 2.65 -26.92 -8.66
C VAL A 6 2.56 -25.54 -9.33
N ILE A 7 2.20 -25.48 -10.61
CA ILE A 7 2.06 -24.23 -11.36
C ILE A 7 0.85 -23.42 -10.87
N ALA A 8 -0.26 -24.09 -10.55
CA ALA A 8 -1.47 -23.43 -10.04
C ALA A 8 -1.29 -22.85 -8.61
N LEU A 9 -0.50 -23.51 -7.76
CA LEU A 9 -0.15 -22.97 -6.44
C LEU A 9 0.81 -21.77 -6.54
N ALA A 10 1.72 -21.75 -7.52
CA ALA A 10 2.64 -20.64 -7.71
C ALA A 10 1.94 -19.36 -8.18
N SER A 11 0.87 -19.45 -8.98
CA SER A 11 0.13 -18.27 -9.44
C SER A 11 -0.68 -17.56 -8.35
N LEU A 12 -1.05 -18.26 -7.28
CA LEU A 12 -1.72 -17.67 -6.11
C LEU A 12 -0.74 -16.93 -5.18
N ALA A 13 0.56 -17.20 -5.28
CA ALA A 13 1.58 -16.53 -4.48
C ALA A 13 1.98 -15.16 -5.03
N LEU A 14 1.63 -14.85 -6.29
CA LEU A 14 2.02 -13.60 -6.97
C LEU A 14 1.00 -12.46 -6.85
N SER A 15 -0.24 -12.74 -6.40
CA SER A 15 -1.27 -11.70 -6.20
C SER A 15 -1.15 -11.00 -4.83
N GLY A 16 -0.18 -11.39 -3.99
CA GLY A 16 -0.15 -11.03 -2.57
C GLY A 16 0.57 -9.74 -2.20
N CYS A 17 1.24 -9.02 -3.11
CA CYS A 17 2.17 -7.94 -2.71
C CYS A 17 2.05 -6.64 -3.51
N ALA A 18 0.89 -6.35 -4.10
CA ALA A 18 0.65 -5.01 -4.62
C ALA A 18 0.08 -4.14 -3.47
N SER A 19 0.94 -3.36 -2.82
CA SER A 19 0.51 -2.25 -1.97
C SER A 19 -0.32 -1.31 -2.84
N ASN A 20 -1.63 -1.26 -2.61
CA ASN A 20 -2.52 -0.36 -3.35
C ASN A 20 -2.65 0.91 -2.53
N PHE A 21 -2.04 2.00 -3.00
CA PHE A 21 -2.30 3.34 -2.47
C PHE A 21 -3.61 3.84 -3.08
N THR A 22 -4.61 4.04 -2.23
CA THR A 22 -6.00 4.24 -2.70
C THR A 22 -6.45 5.69 -2.70
N SER A 23 -5.75 6.57 -1.99
CA SER A 23 -6.09 8.00 -1.93
C SER A 23 -4.86 8.84 -1.64
N ILE A 24 -4.81 10.04 -2.25
CA ILE A 24 -3.89 11.13 -1.93
C ILE A 24 -4.79 12.31 -1.56
N GLU A 25 -4.85 12.66 -0.28
CA GLU A 25 -5.61 13.82 0.19
C GLU A 25 -4.65 14.92 0.65
N GLU A 26 -4.93 16.18 0.34
CA GLU A 26 -4.17 17.31 0.90
C GLU A 26 -4.43 17.41 2.41
N SER A 27 -3.35 17.60 3.18
CA SER A 27 -3.48 17.91 4.59
C SER A 27 -3.97 19.34 4.81
N LYS A 28 -4.52 19.61 6.00
CA LYS A 28 -5.07 20.92 6.37
C LYS A 28 -4.03 22.05 6.34
N ASP A 29 -2.75 21.70 6.38
CA ASP A 29 -1.64 22.64 6.47
C ASP A 29 -1.04 22.95 5.10
N GLY A 30 -1.50 22.29 4.03
CA GLY A 30 -1.15 22.56 2.63
C GLY A 30 0.27 22.14 2.20
N ALA A 31 1.05 21.57 3.13
CA ALA A 31 2.43 21.12 2.89
C ALA A 31 2.61 19.60 2.95
N SER A 32 1.62 18.87 3.50
CA SER A 32 1.63 17.42 3.61
C SER A 32 0.44 16.78 2.90
N PHE A 33 0.55 15.51 2.59
CA PHE A 33 -0.49 14.69 1.96
C PHE A 33 -0.72 13.43 2.78
N TYR A 34 -1.97 12.98 2.84
CA TYR A 34 -2.31 11.71 3.43
C TYR A 34 -2.36 10.62 2.36
N LEU A 35 -1.64 9.53 2.61
CA LEU A 35 -1.67 8.32 1.79
C LEU A 35 -2.24 7.17 2.61
N THR A 36 -3.24 6.48 2.07
CA THR A 36 -3.74 5.24 2.66
C THR A 36 -3.20 4.05 1.89
N GLU A 37 -2.33 3.28 2.53
CA GLU A 37 -1.90 1.97 2.02
C GLU A 37 -2.91 0.92 2.44
N VAL A 38 -3.42 0.14 1.48
CA VAL A 38 -4.34 -0.95 1.75
C VAL A 38 -3.69 -2.29 1.37
N TRP A 39 -3.68 -3.20 2.34
CA TRP A 39 -3.22 -4.58 2.18
C TRP A 39 -4.41 -5.54 2.22
N TYR A 40 -4.53 -6.35 1.17
CA TYR A 40 -5.56 -7.36 1.03
C TYR A 40 -4.97 -8.74 1.34
N GLY A 41 -5.27 -9.26 2.52
CA GLY A 41 -4.98 -10.65 2.90
C GLY A 41 -6.12 -11.60 2.52
N PRO A 42 -5.91 -12.92 2.61
CA PRO A 42 -6.93 -13.92 2.26
C PRO A 42 -8.18 -13.89 3.15
N PHE A 43 -8.10 -13.31 4.36
CA PHE A 43 -9.22 -13.25 5.32
C PHE A 43 -9.41 -11.88 5.98
N ASN A 44 -8.62 -10.88 5.58
CA ASN A 44 -8.59 -9.58 6.24
C ASN A 44 -8.17 -8.49 5.28
N VAL A 45 -8.61 -7.27 5.56
CA VAL A 45 -8.13 -6.06 4.90
C VAL A 45 -7.57 -5.17 5.99
N THR A 46 -6.33 -4.72 5.83
CA THR A 46 -5.68 -3.77 6.74
C THR A 46 -5.38 -2.49 5.99
N GLY A 47 -5.62 -1.35 6.64
CA GLY A 47 -5.31 -0.04 6.11
C GLY A 47 -4.35 0.68 7.05
N THR A 48 -3.28 1.25 6.50
CA THR A 48 -2.33 2.09 7.23
C THR A 48 -2.37 3.49 6.64
N LEU A 49 -2.53 4.50 7.50
CA LEU A 49 -2.49 5.90 7.10
C LEU A 49 -1.06 6.43 7.25
N TYR A 50 -0.56 7.07 6.20
CA TYR A 50 0.72 7.75 6.18
C TYR A 50 0.49 9.24 5.99
N GLU A 51 1.27 10.04 6.71
CA GLU A 51 1.43 11.46 6.45
C GLU A 51 2.74 11.67 5.71
N CYS A 52 2.67 12.34 4.55
CA CYS A 52 3.80 12.51 3.66
C CYS A 52 4.09 13.99 3.41
N ASP A 53 5.33 14.39 3.66
CA ASP A 53 5.82 15.74 3.44
C ASP A 53 6.61 15.84 2.14
N ALA A 54 6.25 16.81 1.30
CA ALA A 54 6.96 17.10 0.06
C ALA A 54 8.21 17.97 0.35
N GLU A 55 9.38 17.35 0.45
CA GLU A 55 10.64 18.06 0.64
C GLU A 55 11.09 18.81 -0.64
N SER A 56 10.75 18.29 -1.81
CA SER A 56 11.06 18.90 -3.11
C SER A 56 10.13 18.39 -4.22
N LYS A 57 10.30 18.89 -5.44
CA LYS A 57 9.50 18.46 -6.62
C LYS A 57 9.60 16.97 -6.95
N THR A 58 10.64 16.28 -6.47
CA THR A 58 10.90 14.86 -6.80
C THR A 58 11.15 14.01 -5.55
N LYS A 59 11.01 14.57 -4.36
CA LYS A 59 11.30 13.87 -3.11
C LYS A 59 10.20 14.13 -2.09
N MET A 60 9.72 13.04 -1.52
CA MET A 60 8.70 13.01 -0.49
C MET A 60 9.12 12.00 0.57
N THR A 61 8.83 12.31 1.83
CA THR A 61 9.09 11.42 2.98
C THR A 61 7.77 11.17 3.67
N CYS A 62 7.46 9.90 3.94
CA CYS A 62 6.21 9.48 4.56
C CYS A 62 6.48 8.85 5.93
N SER A 63 5.64 9.17 6.91
CA SER A 63 5.65 8.58 8.24
C SER A 63 4.30 7.97 8.54
N GLU A 64 4.28 6.79 9.16
CA GLU A 64 3.02 6.19 9.60
C GLU A 64 2.37 7.08 10.65
N LYS A 65 1.08 7.38 10.46
CA LYS A 65 0.29 8.13 11.41
C LYS A 65 -0.46 7.14 12.28
N SER A 66 0.10 6.86 13.46
CA SER A 66 -0.58 6.11 14.50
C SER A 66 -1.41 7.08 15.36
N ASP A 67 -2.68 6.76 15.61
CA ASP A 67 -3.53 7.47 16.59
C ASP A 67 -2.93 7.45 18.01
#